data_AF-A0A355A8F7-F1
#
_entry.id   AF-A0A355A8F7-F1
#
_cell.length_a   1.000
_cell.length_b   1.000
_cell.length_c   1.000
_cell.angle_alpha   90.00
_cell.angle_beta   90.00
_cell.angle_gamma   90.00
#
_symmetry.space_group_name_H-M   'P 1'
#
loop_
_entity.id
_entity.type
_entity.pdbx_description
1 polymer ?
#
loop_
_entity_poly.entity_id
_entity_poly.type
_entity_poly.pdbx_seq_one_letter_code
_entity_poly.pdbx_strand_id
1 'polypeptide(L)'
;EKIINIRKEILELARKQNKESTANIAFGFYNFFQLSSSFVIFLMMSLEAFNNSLIPNKHIYINKKRKKYIREGIQRSIKFEEKFKRVIPQLFNKSFVGDFNIKFELLRKMKCLRDDVVHTKNFNGDFYASYREIYKKYLEFDFENALLYTKDYINYYKPNHIEACDCEIDFKTPLKSPQGDNISD
;
A
#
# COMPACT_ATOMS: atom_id res chain seq x y z
N GLU A 1 9.36 8.62 -5.01
CA GLU A 1 9.81 9.94 -5.52
C GLU A 1 8.71 10.78 -6.20
N LYS A 2 8.13 10.34 -7.33
CA LYS A 2 7.12 11.13 -8.09
C LYS A 2 5.96 11.70 -7.25
N ILE A 3 5.34 10.89 -6.37
CA ILE A 3 4.23 11.34 -5.49
C ILE A 3 4.66 12.52 -4.60
N ILE A 4 5.88 12.49 -4.09
CA ILE A 4 6.41 13.49 -3.15
C ILE A 4 6.70 14.79 -3.88
N ASN A 5 7.24 14.70 -5.09
CA ASN A 5 7.54 15.88 -5.90
C ASN A 5 6.26 16.60 -6.29
N ILE A 6 5.24 15.87 -6.79
CA ILE A 6 3.92 16.46 -7.09
C ILE A 6 3.30 17.08 -5.83
N ARG A 7 3.38 16.41 -4.67
CA ARG A 7 2.89 16.97 -3.39
C ARG A 7 3.57 18.31 -3.06
N LYS A 8 4.90 18.39 -3.20
CA LYS A 8 5.65 19.63 -2.96
C LYS A 8 5.21 20.74 -3.93
N GLU A 9 5.11 20.43 -5.21
CA GLU A 9 4.67 21.38 -6.25
C GLU A 9 3.28 21.96 -5.97
N ILE A 10 2.31 21.11 -5.61
CA ILE A 10 0.95 21.57 -5.25
C ILE A 10 0.99 22.52 -4.05
N LEU A 11 1.72 22.17 -3.00
CA LEU A 11 1.80 22.98 -1.78
C LEU A 11 2.48 24.33 -2.04
N GLU A 12 3.50 24.38 -2.88
CA GLU A 12 4.16 25.61 -3.30
C GLU A 12 3.24 26.50 -4.15
N LEU A 13 2.50 25.92 -5.09
CA LEU A 13 1.52 26.67 -5.89
C LEU A 13 0.40 27.24 -5.01
N ALA A 14 -0.11 26.45 -4.06
CA ALA A 14 -1.15 26.89 -3.12
C ALA A 14 -0.70 28.06 -2.25
N ARG A 15 0.60 28.14 -1.90
CA ARG A 15 1.16 29.27 -1.13
C ARG A 15 1.22 30.58 -1.93
N LYS A 16 1.38 30.52 -3.26
CA LYS A 16 1.57 31.70 -4.12
C LYS A 16 0.27 32.48 -4.43
N GLN A 17 -0.92 31.93 -4.14
CA GLN A 17 -2.24 32.59 -4.21
C GLN A 17 -2.56 33.38 -5.50
N ASN A 18 -2.08 32.97 -6.68
CA ASN A 18 -2.43 33.63 -7.95
C ASN A 18 -3.57 32.90 -8.70
N LYS A 19 -4.48 33.61 -9.38
CA LYS A 19 -5.67 33.01 -10.06
C LYS A 19 -5.31 31.99 -11.14
N GLU A 20 -4.21 32.21 -11.86
CA GLU A 20 -3.68 31.29 -12.88
C GLU A 20 -3.17 29.97 -12.25
N SER A 21 -2.91 29.96 -10.94
CA SER A 21 -2.46 28.76 -10.21
C SER A 21 -3.58 27.75 -9.93
N THR A 22 -4.86 28.16 -9.93
CA THR A 22 -5.96 27.28 -9.49
C THR A 22 -6.13 26.05 -10.38
N ALA A 23 -6.08 26.21 -11.71
CA ALA A 23 -6.18 25.08 -12.63
C ALA A 23 -4.99 24.11 -12.48
N ASN A 24 -3.77 24.67 -12.32
CA ASN A 24 -2.55 23.89 -12.11
C ASN A 24 -2.58 23.13 -10.77
N ILE A 25 -3.10 23.77 -9.71
CA ILE A 25 -3.30 23.13 -8.40
C ILE A 25 -4.30 21.97 -8.54
N ALA A 26 -5.44 22.19 -9.20
CA ALA A 26 -6.45 21.15 -9.38
C ALA A 26 -5.90 19.96 -10.17
N PHE A 27 -5.18 20.21 -11.28
CA PHE A 27 -4.56 19.16 -12.08
C PHE A 27 -3.45 18.42 -11.32
N GLY A 28 -2.57 19.15 -10.62
CA GLY A 28 -1.54 18.57 -9.77
C GLY A 28 -2.16 17.68 -8.70
N PHE A 29 -3.19 18.19 -8.01
CA PHE A 29 -3.90 17.45 -6.96
C PHE A 29 -4.56 16.18 -7.48
N TYR A 30 -5.21 16.23 -8.65
CA TYR A 30 -5.77 15.04 -9.31
C TYR A 30 -4.69 13.97 -9.53
N ASN A 31 -3.55 14.34 -10.12
CA ASN A 31 -2.44 13.41 -10.36
C ASN A 31 -1.85 12.86 -9.06
N PHE A 32 -1.66 13.73 -8.06
CA PHE A 32 -1.19 13.32 -6.74
C PHE A 32 -2.13 12.28 -6.13
N PHE A 33 -3.44 12.56 -6.08
CA PHE A 33 -4.40 11.68 -5.45
C PHE A 33 -4.53 10.35 -6.20
N GLN A 34 -4.54 10.37 -7.53
CA GLN A 34 -4.58 9.15 -8.33
C GLN A 34 -3.36 8.24 -8.09
N LEU A 35 -2.15 8.81 -8.12
CA LEU A 35 -0.91 8.04 -7.93
C LEU A 35 -0.78 7.54 -6.49
N SER A 36 -1.09 8.40 -5.52
CA SER A 36 -0.97 8.05 -4.09
C SER A 36 -1.99 7.01 -3.64
N SER A 37 -3.24 7.10 -4.09
CA SER A 37 -4.27 6.08 -3.82
C SER A 37 -3.90 4.74 -4.44
N SER A 38 -3.46 4.73 -5.70
CA SER A 38 -2.98 3.52 -6.37
C SER A 38 -1.81 2.89 -5.63
N PHE A 39 -0.82 3.69 -5.23
CA PHE A 39 0.31 3.25 -4.40
C PHE A 39 -0.17 2.56 -3.12
N VAL A 40 -1.02 3.23 -2.33
CA VAL A 40 -1.53 2.69 -1.06
C VAL A 40 -2.31 1.39 -1.27
N ILE A 41 -3.17 1.32 -2.29
CA ILE A 41 -3.95 0.12 -2.62
C ILE A 41 -3.04 -1.06 -2.95
N PHE A 42 -2.09 -0.88 -3.87
CA PHE A 42 -1.22 -1.96 -4.32
C PHE A 42 -0.26 -2.43 -3.22
N LEU A 43 0.25 -1.52 -2.39
CA LEU A 43 1.10 -1.88 -1.26
C LEU A 43 0.33 -2.66 -0.17
N MET A 44 -0.93 -2.33 0.05
CA MET A 44 -1.79 -3.11 0.94
C MET A 44 -2.13 -4.49 0.37
N MET A 45 -2.38 -4.57 -0.95
CA MET A 45 -2.62 -5.84 -1.63
C MET A 45 -1.39 -6.75 -1.59
N SER A 46 -0.19 -6.19 -1.75
CA SER A 46 1.06 -6.97 -1.68
C SER A 46 1.29 -7.56 -0.29
N LEU A 47 1.05 -6.79 0.77
CA LEU A 47 1.11 -7.28 2.16
C LEU A 47 0.08 -8.39 2.42
N GLU A 48 -1.15 -8.24 1.91
CA GLU A 48 -2.20 -9.24 2.07
C GLU A 48 -1.88 -10.53 1.30
N ALA A 49 -1.44 -10.41 0.05
CA ALA A 49 -1.00 -11.52 -0.78
C ALA A 49 0.20 -12.26 -0.16
N PHE A 50 1.19 -11.50 0.32
CA PHE A 50 2.35 -12.06 1.01
C PHE A 50 1.92 -12.88 2.24
N ASN A 51 1.10 -12.33 3.13
CA ASN A 51 0.61 -13.08 4.28
C ASN A 51 -0.20 -14.31 3.89
N ASN A 52 -1.02 -14.21 2.84
CA ASN A 52 -1.75 -15.37 2.33
C ASN A 52 -0.80 -16.46 1.82
N SER A 53 0.32 -16.09 1.21
CA SER A 53 1.35 -17.02 0.72
C SER A 53 2.09 -17.75 1.84
N LEU A 54 2.24 -17.12 3.01
CA LEU A 54 2.93 -17.71 4.17
C LEU A 54 2.13 -18.83 4.85
N ILE A 55 0.82 -18.94 4.62
CA ILE A 55 -0.06 -19.88 5.34
C ILE A 55 0.06 -21.29 4.72
N PRO A 56 0.56 -22.32 5.42
CA PRO A 56 0.68 -23.67 4.89
C PRO A 56 -0.69 -24.34 4.63
N ASN A 57 -0.75 -25.27 3.67
CA ASN A 57 -2.01 -25.97 3.30
C ASN A 57 -2.70 -26.66 4.48
N LYS A 58 -1.92 -27.29 5.37
CA LYS A 58 -2.44 -28.05 6.52
C LYS A 58 -2.56 -27.22 7.80
N HIS A 59 -2.31 -25.90 7.74
CA HIS A 59 -2.37 -25.06 8.94
C HIS A 59 -3.82 -24.82 9.38
N ILE A 60 -4.05 -24.96 10.68
CA ILE A 60 -5.33 -24.68 11.34
C ILE A 60 -5.13 -23.54 12.32
N TYR A 61 -5.87 -22.46 12.13
CA TYR A 61 -5.90 -21.33 13.05
C TYR A 61 -7.13 -21.41 13.95
N ILE A 62 -6.96 -21.22 15.26
CA ILE A 62 -8.06 -21.14 16.22
C ILE A 62 -8.12 -19.72 16.77
N ASN A 63 -9.23 -19.03 16.50
CA ASN A 63 -9.39 -17.65 16.95
C ASN A 63 -9.75 -17.57 18.45
N LYS A 64 -9.88 -16.33 18.97
CA LYS A 64 -10.27 -16.07 20.39
C LYS A 64 -11.61 -16.71 20.78
N LYS A 65 -12.53 -16.90 19.83
CA LYS A 65 -13.85 -17.51 20.04
C LYS A 65 -13.85 -19.03 19.84
N ARG A 66 -12.66 -19.67 19.84
CA ARG A 66 -12.46 -21.10 19.59
C ARG A 66 -12.98 -21.59 18.23
N LYS A 67 -13.25 -20.69 17.28
CA LYS A 67 -13.60 -21.06 15.91
C LYS A 67 -12.33 -21.44 15.15
N LYS A 68 -12.37 -22.61 14.51
CA LYS A 68 -11.30 -23.17 13.69
C LYS A 68 -11.41 -22.66 12.26
N TYR A 69 -10.27 -22.34 11.66
CA TYR A 69 -10.14 -21.91 10.27
C TYR A 69 -9.03 -22.73 9.62
N ILE A 70 -9.35 -23.37 8.49
CA ILE A 70 -8.36 -23.95 7.57
C ILE A 70 -7.81 -22.86 6.64
N ARG A 71 -6.77 -23.15 5.86
CA ARG A 71 -6.08 -22.19 4.96
C ARG A 71 -7.04 -21.26 4.21
N GLU A 72 -8.04 -21.80 3.51
CA GLU A 72 -8.99 -20.98 2.75
C GLU A 72 -9.77 -20.01 3.66
N GLY A 73 -10.26 -20.50 4.81
CA GLY A 73 -10.95 -19.68 5.80
C GLY A 73 -10.04 -18.60 6.41
N ILE A 74 -8.75 -18.90 6.59
CA ILE A 74 -7.77 -17.91 7.06
C ILE A 74 -7.59 -16.82 6.01
N GLN A 75 -7.37 -17.22 4.75
CA GLN A 75 -7.13 -16.28 3.66
C GLN A 75 -8.34 -15.37 3.39
N ARG A 76 -9.57 -15.92 3.40
CA ARG A 76 -10.79 -15.20 3.03
C ARG A 76 -11.52 -14.50 4.18
N SER A 77 -11.44 -15.02 5.41
CA SER A 77 -12.30 -14.55 6.52
C SER A 77 -11.56 -13.91 7.68
N ILE A 78 -10.24 -14.10 7.80
CA ILE A 78 -9.46 -13.47 8.86
C ILE A 78 -9.03 -12.07 8.42
N LYS A 79 -9.36 -11.08 9.26
CA LYS A 79 -9.04 -9.68 9.01
C LYS A 79 -7.52 -9.45 9.00
N PHE A 80 -7.11 -8.44 8.24
CA PHE A 80 -5.71 -7.98 8.15
C PHE A 80 -5.00 -7.90 9.51
N GLU A 81 -5.57 -7.18 10.47
CA GLU A 81 -4.91 -6.99 11.79
C GLU A 81 -4.71 -8.31 12.55
N GLU A 82 -5.68 -9.22 12.47
CA GLU A 82 -5.59 -10.53 13.11
C GLU A 82 -4.53 -11.40 12.44
N LYS A 83 -4.38 -11.31 11.10
CA LYS A 83 -3.28 -11.98 10.39
C LYS A 83 -1.92 -11.49 10.89
N PHE A 84 -1.73 -10.17 10.98
CA PHE A 84 -0.46 -9.55 11.39
C PHE A 84 -0.12 -9.78 12.87
N LYS A 85 -1.12 -9.70 13.76
CA LYS A 85 -0.90 -9.77 15.21
C LYS A 85 -0.87 -11.19 15.76
N ARG A 86 -1.45 -12.17 15.05
CA ARG A 86 -1.66 -13.51 15.61
C ARG A 86 -1.33 -14.64 14.64
N VAL A 87 -1.95 -14.67 13.46
CA VAL A 87 -1.77 -15.81 12.54
C VAL A 87 -0.32 -15.94 12.09
N ILE A 88 0.24 -14.89 11.51
CA ILE A 88 1.62 -14.92 11.01
C ILE A 88 2.63 -15.10 12.16
N PRO A 89 2.52 -14.37 13.30
CA PRO A 89 3.43 -14.61 14.42
C PRO A 89 3.42 -16.04 14.96
N GLN A 90 2.28 -16.72 14.98
CA GLN A 90 2.18 -18.12 15.40
C GLN A 90 2.90 -19.08 14.44
N LEU A 91 2.90 -18.78 13.13
CA LEU A 91 3.57 -19.60 12.13
C LEU A 91 5.10 -19.53 12.24
N PHE A 92 5.64 -18.37 12.62
CA PHE A 92 7.09 -18.11 12.62
C PHE A 92 7.70 -17.99 14.02
N ASN A 93 6.89 -18.09 15.07
CA ASN A 93 7.28 -17.89 16.47
C ASN A 93 8.04 -16.58 16.73
N LYS A 94 7.66 -15.52 16.02
CA LYS A 94 8.23 -14.16 16.15
C LYS A 94 7.22 -13.13 15.67
N SER A 95 7.29 -11.89 16.18
CA SER A 95 6.25 -10.90 15.95
C SER A 95 6.81 -9.56 15.51
N PHE A 96 6.63 -9.23 14.22
CA PHE A 96 6.96 -7.90 13.70
C PHE A 96 6.23 -6.78 14.48
N VAL A 97 4.98 -7.03 14.93
CA VAL A 97 4.22 -6.05 15.70
C VAL A 97 4.84 -5.83 17.09
N GLY A 98 5.36 -6.89 17.70
CA GLY A 98 6.07 -6.81 18.99
C GLY A 98 7.40 -6.09 18.85
N ASP A 99 8.17 -6.42 17.82
CA ASP A 99 9.53 -5.94 17.63
C ASP A 99 9.57 -4.51 17.04
N PHE A 100 8.60 -4.16 16.21
CA PHE A 100 8.58 -2.92 15.42
C PHE A 100 7.20 -2.23 15.45
N ASN A 101 6.67 -1.95 16.63
CA ASN A 101 5.35 -1.35 16.81
C ASN A 101 5.15 -0.04 16.01
N ILE A 102 6.16 0.85 16.01
CA ILE A 102 6.09 2.11 15.24
C ILE A 102 5.92 1.85 13.74
N LYS A 103 6.67 0.88 13.19
CA LYS A 103 6.56 0.50 11.78
C LYS A 103 5.17 -0.08 11.48
N PHE A 104 4.69 -0.95 12.36
CA PHE A 104 3.35 -1.53 12.22
C PHE A 104 2.23 -0.48 12.28
N GLU A 105 2.34 0.53 13.15
CA GLU A 105 1.34 1.60 13.23
C GLU A 105 1.25 2.40 11.92
N LEU A 106 2.36 2.62 11.21
CA LEU A 106 2.32 3.22 9.88
C LEU A 106 1.62 2.30 8.86
N LEU A 107 1.90 0.99 8.87
CA LEU A 107 1.19 0.03 8.01
C LEU A 107 -0.31 -0.03 8.33
N ARG A 108 -0.69 0.12 9.61
CA ARG A 108 -2.09 0.25 10.03
C ARG A 108 -2.74 1.52 9.48
N LYS A 109 -2.05 2.67 9.56
CA LYS A 109 -2.51 3.93 8.94
C LYS A 109 -2.68 3.78 7.43
N MET A 110 -1.75 3.11 6.75
CA MET A 110 -1.85 2.80 5.32
C MET A 110 -3.10 1.97 5.00
N LYS A 111 -3.38 0.96 5.81
CA LYS A 111 -4.60 0.15 5.69
C LYS A 111 -5.86 1.01 5.84
N CYS A 112 -5.89 1.92 6.82
CA CYS A 112 -7.00 2.84 7.00
C CYS A 112 -7.18 3.77 5.79
N LEU A 113 -6.11 4.33 5.22
CA LEU A 113 -6.18 5.13 4.00
C LEU A 113 -6.73 4.36 2.80
N ARG A 114 -6.33 3.10 2.65
CA ARG A 114 -6.90 2.21 1.62
C ARG A 114 -8.40 2.04 1.83
N ASP A 115 -8.79 1.69 3.05
CA ASP A 115 -10.19 1.44 3.38
C ASP A 115 -11.05 2.69 3.15
N ASP A 116 -10.54 3.86 3.54
CA ASP A 116 -11.22 5.14 3.36
C ASP A 116 -11.49 5.47 1.89
N VAL A 117 -10.59 5.10 0.96
CA VAL A 117 -10.76 5.34 -0.48
C VAL A 117 -11.58 4.27 -1.18
N VAL A 118 -11.40 3.00 -0.81
CA VAL A 118 -12.09 1.87 -1.47
C VAL A 118 -13.52 1.71 -0.95
N HIS A 119 -13.76 2.07 0.30
CA HIS A 119 -15.05 1.97 0.98
C HIS A 119 -15.50 3.34 1.50
N THR A 120 -15.30 4.39 0.70
CA THR A 120 -15.66 5.77 1.04
C THR A 120 -17.06 5.82 1.63
N LYS A 121 -17.14 6.18 2.91
CA LYS A 121 -18.40 6.35 3.62
C LYS A 121 -18.81 7.81 3.53
N ASN A 122 -20.11 8.05 3.36
CA ASN A 122 -20.68 9.39 3.48
C ASN A 122 -20.73 9.77 4.96
N PHE A 123 -19.78 10.56 5.44
CA PHE A 123 -19.82 11.14 6.77
C PHE A 123 -20.93 12.20 6.81
N ASN A 124 -21.90 12.01 7.71
CA ASN A 124 -22.93 12.99 8.05
C ASN A 124 -23.83 13.47 6.89
N GLY A 125 -23.97 12.69 5.82
CA GLY A 125 -24.81 13.05 4.67
C GLY A 125 -24.18 14.07 3.72
N ASP A 126 -22.97 14.56 3.98
CA ASP A 126 -22.21 15.43 3.07
C ASP A 126 -21.09 14.66 2.37
N PHE A 127 -21.32 14.38 1.09
CA PHE A 127 -20.36 13.71 0.22
C PHE A 127 -19.04 14.50 0.12
N TYR A 128 -19.08 15.83 0.00
CA TYR A 128 -17.88 16.65 -0.20
C TYR A 128 -17.00 16.72 1.05
N ALA A 129 -17.61 16.78 2.24
CA ALA A 129 -16.87 16.72 3.50
C ALA A 129 -16.08 15.40 3.66
N SER A 130 -16.66 14.29 3.19
CA SER A 130 -16.04 12.96 3.26
C SER A 130 -14.74 12.89 2.45
N TYR A 131 -14.73 13.44 1.23
CA TYR A 131 -13.52 13.47 0.39
C TYR A 131 -12.46 14.44 0.93
N ARG A 132 -12.86 15.58 1.52
CA ARG A 132 -11.92 16.54 2.11
C ARG A 132 -11.04 15.90 3.17
N GLU A 133 -11.63 15.12 4.07
CA GLU A 133 -10.87 14.43 5.12
C GLU A 133 -9.93 13.36 4.56
N ILE A 134 -10.39 12.61 3.55
CA ILE A 134 -9.54 11.64 2.85
C ILE A 134 -8.33 12.36 2.22
N TYR A 135 -8.59 13.42 1.46
CA TYR A 135 -7.55 14.22 0.81
C TYR A 135 -6.50 14.75 1.79
N LYS A 136 -6.94 15.27 2.94
CA LYS A 136 -6.04 15.73 3.99
C LYS A 136 -5.13 14.59 4.49
N LYS A 137 -5.72 13.43 4.81
CA LYS A 137 -4.92 12.28 5.28
C LYS A 137 -3.90 11.82 4.25
N TYR A 138 -4.23 11.85 2.95
CA TYR A 138 -3.29 11.52 1.88
C TYR A 138 -2.14 12.53 1.77
N LEU A 139 -2.42 13.84 1.89
CA LEU A 139 -1.38 14.87 1.88
C LEU A 139 -0.38 14.69 3.03
N GLU A 140 -0.87 14.33 4.21
CA GLU A 140 -0.07 14.15 5.44
C GLU A 140 0.62 12.77 5.54
N PHE A 141 0.29 11.82 4.66
CA PHE A 141 0.81 10.46 4.76
C PHE A 141 2.29 10.34 4.38
N ASP A 142 2.99 9.45 5.07
CA ASP A 142 4.40 9.16 4.89
C ASP A 142 4.59 7.98 3.91
N PHE A 143 4.57 8.30 2.61
CA PHE A 143 4.68 7.32 1.53
C PHE A 143 6.05 6.62 1.48
N GLU A 144 7.13 7.30 1.86
CA GLU A 144 8.49 6.75 1.81
C GLU A 144 8.66 5.67 2.86
N ASN A 145 8.35 5.98 4.11
CA ASN A 145 8.43 5.00 5.17
C ASN A 145 7.39 3.89 4.99
N ALA A 146 6.25 4.15 4.35
CA ALA A 146 5.30 3.08 4.02
C ALA A 146 5.90 2.03 3.07
N LEU A 147 6.66 2.46 2.04
CA LEU A 147 7.40 1.55 1.15
C LEU A 147 8.48 0.78 1.90
N LEU A 148 9.29 1.49 2.68
CA LEU A 148 10.39 0.91 3.43
C LEU A 148 9.89 -0.11 4.46
N TYR A 149 8.87 0.22 5.24
CA TYR A 149 8.34 -0.66 6.27
C TYR A 149 7.56 -1.85 5.69
N THR A 150 7.01 -1.71 4.48
CA THR A 150 6.47 -2.86 3.75
C THR A 150 7.59 -3.84 3.38
N LYS A 151 8.69 -3.33 2.83
CA LYS A 151 9.90 -4.14 2.56
C LYS A 151 10.41 -4.81 3.84
N ASP A 152 10.55 -4.06 4.93
CA ASP A 152 11.02 -4.58 6.21
C ASP A 152 10.11 -5.68 6.76
N TYR A 153 8.79 -5.50 6.68
CA TYR A 153 7.83 -6.52 7.11
C TYR A 153 7.99 -7.82 6.32
N ILE A 154 8.09 -7.72 4.99
CA ILE A 154 8.24 -8.87 4.11
C ILE A 154 9.57 -9.59 4.41
N ASN A 155 10.66 -8.83 4.48
CA ASN A 155 11.99 -9.38 4.76
C ASN A 155 12.14 -9.92 6.19
N TYR A 156 11.38 -9.40 7.15
CA TYR A 156 11.36 -9.93 8.50
C TYR A 156 10.89 -11.38 8.53
N TYR A 157 9.83 -11.75 7.79
CA TYR A 157 9.34 -13.13 7.75
C TYR A 157 10.01 -14.00 6.69
N LYS A 158 10.49 -13.39 5.60
CA LYS A 158 11.25 -14.08 4.55
C LYS A 158 12.50 -13.26 4.19
N PRO A 159 13.65 -13.55 4.83
CA PRO A 159 14.88 -12.78 4.60
C PRO A 159 15.23 -12.65 3.13
N ASN A 160 15.67 -11.45 2.72
CA ASN A 160 16.08 -11.13 1.35
C ASN A 160 15.01 -11.40 0.28
N HIS A 161 13.73 -11.36 0.64
CA HIS A 161 12.67 -11.56 -0.35
C HIS A 161 12.48 -10.34 -1.25
N ILE A 162 12.71 -9.13 -0.72
CA ILE A 162 12.77 -7.87 -1.45
C ILE A 162 14.17 -7.31 -1.30
N GLU A 163 14.88 -7.25 -2.42
CA GLU A 163 16.24 -6.73 -2.51
C GLU A 163 16.23 -5.37 -3.21
N ALA A 164 17.30 -4.58 -2.99
CA ALA A 164 17.51 -3.42 -3.85
C ALA A 164 17.89 -3.93 -5.23
N CYS A 165 17.24 -3.41 -6.25
CA CYS A 165 17.59 -3.73 -7.63
C CYS A 165 18.67 -2.73 -8.07
N ASP A 166 19.79 -3.23 -8.59
CA ASP A 166 20.81 -2.40 -9.26
C ASP A 166 20.35 -1.90 -10.64
N CYS A 167 19.03 -1.91 -10.91
CA CYS A 167 18.45 -1.51 -12.17
C CYS A 167 18.32 0.01 -12.28
N GLU A 168 19.44 0.69 -12.50
CA GLU A 168 19.47 2.02 -13.13
C GLU A 168 19.26 1.96 -14.66
N ILE A 169 18.96 0.78 -15.24
CA ILE A 169 19.07 0.57 -16.70
C ILE A 169 17.74 0.69 -17.48
N ASP A 170 16.56 0.42 -16.89
CA ASP A 170 15.36 0.12 -17.72
C ASP A 170 14.22 1.14 -17.79
N PHE A 171 14.40 2.38 -17.31
CA PHE A 171 13.38 3.44 -17.50
C PHE A 171 13.70 4.41 -18.66
N LYS A 172 14.82 4.24 -19.38
CA LYS A 172 15.20 5.09 -20.52
C LYS A 172 15.10 4.42 -21.89
N THR A 173 14.79 3.14 -21.96
CA THR A 173 14.75 2.43 -23.25
C THR A 173 13.30 2.39 -23.75
N PRO A 174 12.97 3.07 -24.87
CA PRO A 174 11.66 2.89 -25.48
C PRO A 174 11.51 1.42 -25.89
N LEU A 175 10.37 0.81 -25.55
CA LEU A 175 10.00 -0.54 -25.95
C LEU A 175 10.22 -0.67 -27.46
N LYS A 176 11.26 -1.38 -27.87
CA LYS A 176 11.41 -1.78 -29.27
C LYS A 176 10.26 -2.74 -29.57
N SER A 177 9.45 -2.39 -30.56
CA SER A 177 8.46 -3.28 -31.16
C SER A 177 9.11 -4.61 -31.51
N PRO A 178 8.44 -5.76 -31.32
CA PRO A 178 8.99 -7.04 -31.74
C PRO A 178 9.26 -6.99 -33.23
N GLN A 179 10.52 -7.13 -33.63
CA GLN A 179 10.87 -7.40 -35.02
C GLN A 179 10.40 -8.83 -35.28
N GLY A 180 9.48 -8.98 -36.25
CA GLY A 180 9.01 -10.29 -36.68
C GLY A 180 10.17 -11.08 -37.26
N ASP A 181 10.45 -12.23 -36.65
CA ASP A 181 11.35 -13.22 -37.22
C ASP A 181 10.75 -13.71 -38.53
N ASN A 182 11.48 -13.45 -39.62
CA ASN A 182 11.26 -14.12 -40.90
C ASN A 182 11.52 -15.61 -40.70
N ILE A 183 10.46 -16.42 -40.74
CA ILE A 183 10.58 -17.86 -40.91
C ILE A 183 10.65 -18.12 -42.41
N SER A 184 11.86 -18.32 -42.91
CA SER A 184 12.13 -19.05 -44.14
C SER A 184 12.32 -20.52 -43.79
N ASP A 185 11.37 -21.37 -44.20
CA ASP A 185 11.55 -22.63 -44.92
C ASP A 185 10.17 -23.28 -45.19
#